data_AF-A0AAD4LA65-F1
#
_entry.id   AF-A0AAD4LA65-F1
#
_cell.length_a   1.000
_cell.length_b   1.000
_cell.length_c   1.000
_cell.angle_alpha   90.00
_cell.angle_beta   90.00
_cell.angle_gamma   90.00
#
_symmetry.space_group_name_H-M   'P 1'
#
loop_
_entity.id
_entity.type
_entity.pdbx_description
1 polymer ?
#
loop_
_entity_poly.entity_id
_entity_poly.type
_entity_poly.pdbx_seq_one_letter_code
_entity_poly.pdbx_strand_id
1 'polypeptide(L)'
;MRKLKTADNTHYGVALTLSKKDDGGFLRLVASHLASSPTGMLKDKAYLIAVATTGAGDTSLLICGSDATKVQRAALLTMSKFIGHVTPQPQQDGGAVWLARVRGLGWSAYDETALWDVLHKCAQELVDPSRPPPGSRGIDETLAIARTRLQRLLPRQALAELRDTDIKVPVLLVDIRPAAARAAQGHIPGAMVIERNVLEWRFDPRSVEGRLDIATRYDLRVIVFCHEGYTSSLAAAALQDIGLLNATDIVGGIEAWKAEGLPVEMES
;
A
#
# COMPACT_ATOMS: atom_id res chain seq x y z
N MET A 1 23.34 -24.15 -11.83
CA MET A 1 22.55 -23.18 -11.04
C MET A 1 22.83 -23.39 -9.57
N ARG A 2 23.25 -22.37 -8.81
CA ARG A 2 23.70 -22.59 -7.42
C ARG A 2 22.59 -22.52 -6.35
N LYS A 3 21.38 -22.00 -6.62
CA LYS A 3 20.16 -22.27 -5.82
C LYS A 3 18.91 -22.08 -6.70
N LEU A 4 17.97 -23.03 -6.68
CA LEU A 4 16.59 -22.82 -7.13
C LEU A 4 15.73 -22.58 -5.88
N LYS A 5 14.74 -21.69 -5.97
CA LYS A 5 13.73 -21.46 -4.94
C LYS A 5 12.36 -21.88 -5.47
N THR A 6 11.37 -21.94 -4.60
CA THR A 6 9.99 -22.26 -4.97
C THR A 6 9.06 -21.21 -4.39
N ALA A 7 8.12 -20.72 -5.20
CA ALA A 7 6.97 -19.93 -4.77
C ALA A 7 5.72 -20.57 -5.36
N ASP A 8 4.73 -20.85 -4.52
CA ASP A 8 3.60 -21.70 -4.83
C ASP A 8 4.06 -23.02 -5.48
N ASN A 9 3.69 -23.27 -6.73
CA ASN A 9 4.10 -24.45 -7.50
C ASN A 9 5.18 -24.18 -8.55
N THR A 10 5.76 -22.96 -8.57
CA THR A 10 6.73 -22.55 -9.58
C THR A 10 8.14 -22.48 -9.00
N HIS A 11 9.08 -23.20 -9.62
CA HIS A 11 10.50 -23.11 -9.31
C HIS A 11 11.13 -21.89 -10.00
N TYR A 12 11.91 -21.10 -9.27
CA TYR A 12 12.55 -19.93 -9.86
C TYR A 12 14.01 -19.78 -9.46
N GLY A 13 14.79 -19.13 -10.32
CA GLY A 13 16.22 -18.96 -10.08
C GLY A 13 16.88 -17.90 -10.95
N VAL A 14 17.88 -17.25 -10.39
CA VAL A 14 18.76 -16.31 -11.10
C VAL A 14 20.13 -16.97 -11.30
N ALA A 15 20.68 -16.85 -12.50
CA ALA A 15 22.03 -17.27 -12.82
C ALA A 15 22.78 -16.14 -13.52
N LEU A 16 23.86 -15.68 -12.91
CA LEU A 16 24.79 -14.73 -13.52
C LEU A 16 26.00 -15.50 -14.07
N THR A 17 26.39 -15.21 -15.31
CA THR A 17 27.54 -15.82 -15.98
C THR A 17 28.41 -14.75 -16.64
N LEU A 18 29.71 -15.01 -16.78
CA LEU A 18 30.62 -14.07 -17.44
C LEU A 18 30.34 -13.99 -18.96
N SER A 19 30.39 -12.78 -19.51
CA SER A 19 30.16 -12.47 -20.93
C SER A 19 31.20 -13.12 -21.87
N LYS A 20 30.78 -13.53 -23.08
CA LYS A 20 31.61 -14.00 -24.22
C LYS A 20 31.19 -13.25 -25.51
N LYS A 21 31.96 -13.37 -26.60
CA LYS A 21 31.53 -12.85 -27.91
C LYS A 21 30.27 -13.63 -28.35
N ASP A 22 29.12 -12.93 -28.38
CA ASP A 22 27.74 -13.42 -28.60
C ASP A 22 26.99 -13.96 -27.37
N ASP A 23 26.73 -13.07 -26.41
CA ASP A 23 25.93 -13.36 -25.21
C ASP A 23 24.47 -13.73 -25.52
N GLY A 24 23.85 -13.11 -26.53
CA GLY A 24 22.43 -13.30 -26.82
C GLY A 24 22.13 -14.69 -27.40
N GLY A 25 22.90 -15.13 -28.40
CA GLY A 25 22.77 -16.46 -29.00
C GLY A 25 23.04 -17.57 -27.98
N PHE A 26 24.06 -17.40 -27.15
CA PHE A 26 24.36 -18.34 -26.07
C PHE A 26 23.21 -18.49 -25.07
N LEU A 27 22.63 -17.38 -24.60
CA LEU A 27 21.52 -17.45 -23.65
C LEU A 27 20.28 -18.13 -24.25
N ARG A 28 19.99 -17.91 -25.54
CA ARG A 28 18.90 -18.62 -26.23
C ARG A 28 19.14 -20.13 -26.31
N LEU A 29 20.38 -20.56 -26.54
CA LEU A 29 20.73 -21.99 -26.51
C LEU A 29 20.49 -22.59 -25.12
N VAL A 30 20.87 -21.87 -24.06
CA VAL A 30 20.60 -22.29 -22.68
C VAL A 30 19.10 -22.42 -22.43
N ALA A 31 18.30 -21.43 -22.83
CA ALA A 31 16.84 -21.46 -22.68
C ALA A 31 16.21 -22.62 -23.47
N SER A 32 16.67 -22.85 -24.71
CA SER A 32 16.21 -23.94 -25.56
C SER A 32 16.52 -25.30 -24.96
N HIS A 33 17.69 -25.46 -24.34
CA HIS A 33 18.05 -26.69 -23.64
C HIS A 33 17.19 -26.92 -22.38
N LEU A 34 16.93 -25.86 -21.61
CA LEU A 34 16.02 -25.93 -20.45
C LEU A 34 14.59 -26.30 -20.86
N ALA A 35 14.10 -25.82 -22.00
CA ALA A 35 12.76 -26.11 -22.51
C ALA A 35 12.64 -27.50 -23.15
N SER A 36 13.63 -27.92 -23.96
CA SER A 36 13.60 -29.18 -24.73
C SER A 36 14.10 -30.40 -23.94
N SER A 37 14.92 -30.18 -22.91
CA SER A 37 15.49 -31.23 -22.07
C SER A 37 15.63 -30.73 -20.63
N PRO A 38 14.51 -30.48 -19.92
CA PRO A 38 14.57 -30.10 -18.51
C PRO A 38 15.25 -31.23 -17.72
N THR A 39 16.46 -30.97 -17.24
CA THR A 39 17.27 -31.94 -16.51
C THR A 39 17.03 -31.83 -14.99
N GLY A 40 17.09 -32.96 -14.28
CA GLY A 40 17.07 -32.99 -12.82
C GLY A 40 15.80 -32.40 -12.19
N MET A 41 15.95 -31.38 -11.34
CA MET A 41 14.90 -30.85 -10.46
C MET A 41 13.73 -30.14 -11.15
N LEU A 42 13.85 -29.80 -12.44
CA LEU A 42 12.87 -29.03 -13.23
C LEU A 42 12.02 -29.88 -14.18
N LYS A 43 12.32 -31.17 -14.31
CA LYS A 43 11.56 -32.08 -15.17
C LYS A 43 10.10 -32.15 -14.72
N ASP A 44 9.18 -31.89 -15.65
CA ASP A 44 7.72 -31.88 -15.43
C ASP A 44 7.21 -30.86 -14.38
N LYS A 45 7.99 -29.81 -14.08
CA LYS A 45 7.61 -28.78 -13.10
C LYS A 45 7.52 -27.40 -13.71
N ALA A 46 6.65 -26.55 -13.16
CA ALA A 46 6.58 -25.15 -13.55
C ALA A 46 7.86 -24.42 -13.13
N TYR A 47 8.41 -23.58 -14.02
CA TYR A 47 9.63 -22.84 -13.74
C TYR A 47 9.67 -21.44 -14.34
N LEU A 48 10.49 -20.58 -13.74
CA LEU A 48 10.80 -19.22 -14.20
C LEU A 48 12.26 -18.87 -13.86
N ILE A 49 13.11 -18.71 -14.87
CA ILE A 49 14.56 -18.58 -14.71
C ILE A 49 15.04 -17.32 -15.41
N ALA A 50 15.84 -16.51 -14.70
CA ALA A 50 16.61 -15.42 -15.28
C ALA A 50 18.06 -15.84 -15.42
N VAL A 51 18.62 -15.69 -16.62
CA VAL A 51 20.03 -15.88 -16.90
C VAL A 51 20.57 -14.57 -17.47
N ALA A 52 21.60 -14.01 -16.84
CA ALA A 52 22.20 -12.78 -17.29
C ALA A 52 23.71 -12.94 -17.49
N THR A 53 24.25 -12.27 -18.50
CA THR A 53 25.69 -12.11 -18.64
C THR A 53 26.18 -10.91 -17.80
N THR A 54 27.41 -10.95 -17.32
CA THR A 54 28.04 -9.84 -16.58
C THR A 54 29.36 -9.45 -17.26
N GLY A 55 29.68 -8.15 -17.28
CA GLY A 55 30.87 -7.61 -17.95
C GLY A 55 30.90 -6.09 -18.05
N ALA A 56 31.96 -5.54 -18.68
CA ALA A 56 32.24 -4.10 -18.76
C ALA A 56 31.40 -3.33 -19.82
N GLY A 57 30.23 -3.83 -20.21
CA GLY A 57 29.41 -3.23 -21.28
C GLY A 57 27.93 -3.63 -21.22
N ASP A 58 27.20 -3.42 -22.32
CA ASP A 58 25.80 -3.87 -22.45
C ASP A 58 25.72 -5.39 -22.33
N THR A 59 25.07 -5.85 -21.27
CA THR A 59 24.90 -7.28 -20.98
C THR A 59 23.60 -7.79 -21.56
N SER A 60 23.48 -9.11 -21.71
CA SER A 60 22.21 -9.74 -22.09
C SER A 60 21.53 -10.35 -20.87
N LEU A 61 20.24 -10.08 -20.72
CA LEU A 61 19.37 -10.71 -19.72
C LEU A 61 18.28 -11.48 -20.44
N LEU A 62 18.23 -12.77 -20.16
CA LEU A 62 17.18 -13.67 -20.62
C LEU A 62 16.31 -14.09 -19.44
N ILE A 63 14.99 -14.03 -19.60
CA ILE A 63 14.02 -14.62 -18.69
C ILE A 63 13.25 -15.67 -19.49
N CYS A 64 13.21 -16.90 -19.00
CA CYS A 64 12.44 -17.98 -19.62
C CYS A 64 11.63 -18.74 -18.57
N GLY A 65 10.55 -19.37 -19.00
CA GLY A 65 9.70 -20.12 -18.10
C GLY A 65 8.76 -21.06 -18.84
N SER A 66 8.14 -21.96 -18.09
CA SER A 66 7.12 -22.90 -18.58
C SER A 66 5.76 -22.23 -18.82
N ASP A 67 5.59 -20.98 -18.38
CA ASP A 67 4.34 -20.21 -18.43
C ASP A 67 4.63 -18.81 -19.00
N ALA A 68 4.07 -18.54 -20.19
CA ALA A 68 4.30 -17.27 -20.91
C ALA A 68 3.78 -16.05 -20.14
N THR A 69 2.70 -16.18 -19.37
CA THR A 69 2.18 -15.08 -18.55
C THR A 69 3.15 -14.72 -17.43
N LYS A 70 3.77 -15.73 -16.78
CA LYS A 70 4.81 -15.49 -15.77
C LYS A 70 6.06 -14.83 -16.36
N VAL A 71 6.46 -15.22 -17.58
CA VAL A 71 7.58 -14.60 -18.30
C VAL A 71 7.28 -13.14 -18.68
N GLN A 72 6.07 -12.86 -19.19
CA GLN A 72 5.65 -11.50 -19.53
C GLN A 72 5.59 -10.60 -18.29
N ARG A 73 5.04 -11.09 -17.17
CA ARG A 73 5.04 -10.37 -15.88
C ARG A 73 6.46 -10.05 -15.41
N ALA A 74 7.36 -11.03 -15.51
CA ALA A 74 8.76 -10.86 -15.12
C ALA A 74 9.49 -9.84 -16.01
N ALA A 75 9.22 -9.85 -17.32
CA ALA A 75 9.75 -8.85 -18.25
C ALA A 75 9.31 -7.43 -17.86
N LEU A 76 8.00 -7.22 -17.63
CA LEU A 76 7.46 -5.92 -17.22
C LEU A 76 8.06 -5.43 -15.89
N LEU A 77 8.12 -6.31 -14.88
CA LEU A 77 8.65 -5.95 -13.57
C LEU A 77 10.17 -5.69 -13.62
N THR A 78 10.92 -6.43 -14.44
CA THR A 78 12.34 -6.14 -14.72
C THR A 78 12.52 -4.77 -15.36
N MET A 79 11.73 -4.45 -16.40
CA MET A 79 11.78 -3.12 -17.03
C MET A 79 11.46 -2.00 -16.03
N SER A 80 10.55 -2.23 -15.08
CA SER A 80 10.24 -1.30 -14.01
C SER A 80 11.33 -1.19 -12.93
N LYS A 81 12.14 -2.23 -12.70
CA LYS A 81 13.25 -2.17 -11.73
C LYS A 81 14.50 -1.53 -12.31
N PHE A 82 14.71 -1.66 -13.62
CA PHE A 82 15.88 -1.17 -14.34
C PHE A 82 15.47 -0.10 -15.36
N ILE A 83 14.65 0.86 -14.93
CA ILE A 83 14.07 1.91 -15.79
C ILE A 83 15.19 2.66 -16.52
N GLY A 84 15.07 2.77 -17.85
CA GLY A 84 16.06 3.46 -18.69
C GLY A 84 17.34 2.66 -18.97
N HIS A 85 17.49 1.46 -18.41
CA HIS A 85 18.65 0.60 -18.60
C HIS A 85 18.36 -0.65 -19.43
N VAL A 86 17.08 -0.94 -19.73
CA VAL A 86 16.63 -2.15 -20.45
C VAL A 86 16.22 -1.81 -21.87
N THR A 87 16.83 -2.49 -22.84
CA THR A 87 16.46 -2.46 -24.25
C THR A 87 15.97 -3.85 -24.66
N PRO A 88 14.64 -4.09 -24.76
CA PRO A 88 14.11 -5.40 -25.13
C PRO A 88 14.49 -5.77 -26.57
N GLN A 89 14.74 -7.06 -26.79
CA GLN A 89 14.97 -7.59 -28.13
C GLN A 89 13.65 -8.14 -28.73
N PRO A 90 13.53 -8.19 -30.08
CA PRO A 90 12.37 -8.78 -30.74
C PRO A 90 12.10 -10.21 -30.24
N GLN A 91 10.85 -10.46 -29.87
CA GLN A 91 10.40 -11.75 -29.36
C GLN A 91 10.15 -12.70 -30.53
N GLN A 92 10.83 -13.85 -30.54
CA GLN A 92 10.69 -14.87 -31.60
C GLN A 92 10.04 -16.19 -31.10
N ASP A 93 9.89 -16.38 -29.79
CA ASP A 93 9.60 -17.70 -29.19
C ASP A 93 8.28 -17.76 -28.40
N GLY A 94 7.15 -17.39 -29.03
CA GLY A 94 5.79 -17.72 -28.55
C GLY A 94 5.40 -17.28 -27.13
N GLY A 95 6.19 -16.43 -26.45
CA GLY A 95 5.92 -15.97 -25.08
C GLY A 95 6.76 -16.63 -23.97
N ALA A 96 7.38 -17.79 -24.22
CA ALA A 96 8.09 -18.57 -23.19
C ALA A 96 9.50 -18.04 -22.86
N VAL A 97 10.02 -17.14 -23.69
CA VAL A 97 11.34 -16.51 -23.53
C VAL A 97 11.21 -15.01 -23.80
N TRP A 98 11.87 -14.24 -22.94
CA TRP A 98 12.09 -12.80 -23.09
C TRP A 98 13.59 -12.51 -23.02
N LEU A 99 14.10 -11.69 -23.92
CA LEU A 99 15.51 -11.30 -24.00
C LEU A 99 15.62 -9.79 -24.09
N ALA A 100 16.53 -9.21 -23.33
CA ALA A 100 16.83 -7.79 -23.39
C ALA A 100 18.33 -7.53 -23.22
N ARG A 101 18.78 -6.38 -23.70
CA ARG A 101 20.06 -5.82 -23.27
C ARG A 101 19.85 -4.98 -22.03
N VAL A 102 20.73 -5.13 -21.04
CA VAL A 102 20.69 -4.36 -19.80
C VAL A 102 22.03 -3.70 -19.57
N ARG A 103 22.04 -2.37 -19.49
CA ARG A 103 23.26 -1.59 -19.27
C ARG A 103 23.65 -1.65 -17.80
N GLY A 104 24.89 -2.07 -17.52
CA GLY A 104 25.46 -2.03 -16.15
C GLY A 104 24.94 -3.11 -15.19
N LEU A 105 24.29 -4.17 -15.71
CA LEU A 105 23.79 -5.25 -14.88
C LEU A 105 24.95 -6.05 -14.25
N GLY A 106 24.86 -6.29 -12.94
CA GLY A 106 25.87 -7.01 -12.18
C GLY A 106 27.02 -6.12 -11.69
N TRP A 107 26.92 -4.80 -11.87
CA TRP A 107 27.85 -3.84 -11.27
C TRP A 107 27.52 -3.54 -9.82
N SER A 108 26.29 -3.85 -9.40
CA SER A 108 25.82 -3.73 -8.02
C SER A 108 25.35 -5.06 -7.45
N ALA A 109 25.64 -5.32 -6.17
CA ALA A 109 25.07 -6.45 -5.44
C ALA A 109 23.52 -6.39 -5.35
N TYR A 110 22.94 -5.21 -5.60
CA TYR A 110 21.49 -5.03 -5.65
C TYR A 110 20.86 -5.62 -6.92
N ASP A 111 21.61 -5.77 -8.02
CA ASP A 111 21.05 -6.20 -9.30
C ASP A 111 20.58 -7.65 -9.26
N GLU A 112 21.38 -8.55 -8.68
CA GLU A 112 20.99 -9.94 -8.48
C GLU A 112 19.80 -10.05 -7.52
N THR A 113 19.83 -9.29 -6.42
CA THR A 113 18.76 -9.23 -5.42
C THR A 113 17.44 -8.74 -6.04
N ALA A 114 17.51 -7.72 -6.90
CA ALA A 114 16.38 -7.20 -7.64
C ALA A 114 15.79 -8.25 -8.58
N LEU A 115 16.62 -8.98 -9.33
CA LEU A 115 16.16 -10.09 -10.19
C LEU A 115 15.52 -11.22 -9.36
N TRP A 116 16.08 -11.56 -8.20
CA TRP A 116 15.49 -12.54 -7.29
C TRP A 116 14.10 -12.11 -6.80
N ASP A 117 13.91 -10.83 -6.48
CA ASP A 117 12.60 -10.26 -6.09
C ASP A 117 11.61 -10.28 -7.26
N VAL A 118 12.05 -9.95 -8.49
CA VAL A 118 11.22 -10.04 -9.70
C VAL A 118 10.71 -11.47 -9.86
N LEU A 119 11.61 -12.44 -9.89
CA LEU A 119 11.23 -13.82 -10.14
C LEU A 119 10.35 -14.39 -9.03
N HIS A 120 10.60 -14.03 -7.76
CA HIS A 120 9.74 -14.46 -6.65
C HIS A 120 8.30 -14.00 -6.83
N LYS A 121 8.09 -12.71 -7.13
CA LYS A 121 6.75 -12.13 -7.33
C LYS A 121 6.04 -12.69 -8.57
N CYS A 122 6.79 -12.98 -9.63
CA CYS A 122 6.23 -13.48 -10.88
C CYS A 122 6.04 -15.00 -10.89
N ALA A 123 6.74 -15.74 -10.04
CA ALA A 123 6.54 -17.17 -9.81
C ALA A 123 5.25 -17.45 -9.04
N GLN A 124 4.80 -16.51 -8.21
CA GLN A 124 3.51 -16.60 -7.51
C GLN A 124 2.33 -16.61 -8.47
N GLU A 125 1.32 -17.41 -8.14
CA GLU A 125 0.07 -17.47 -8.88
C GLU A 125 -0.69 -16.13 -8.77
N LEU A 126 -1.39 -15.77 -9.84
CA LEU A 126 -2.22 -14.56 -9.82
C LEU A 126 -3.40 -14.82 -8.89
N VAL A 127 -3.50 -13.99 -7.85
CA VAL A 127 -4.70 -13.92 -7.03
C VAL A 127 -5.79 -13.25 -7.87
N ASP A 128 -6.98 -13.83 -7.87
CA ASP A 128 -8.15 -13.23 -8.50
C ASP A 128 -8.41 -11.84 -7.89
N PRO A 129 -8.29 -10.75 -8.67
CA PRO A 129 -8.41 -9.39 -8.14
C PRO A 129 -9.84 -9.06 -7.70
N SER A 130 -10.83 -9.89 -8.07
CA SER A 130 -12.22 -9.74 -7.61
C SER A 130 -12.46 -10.37 -6.24
N ARG A 131 -11.50 -11.14 -5.71
CA ARG A 131 -11.60 -11.76 -4.39
C ARG A 131 -10.86 -10.92 -3.35
N PRO A 132 -11.43 -10.76 -2.14
CA PRO A 132 -10.71 -10.11 -1.06
C PRO A 132 -9.43 -10.90 -0.75
N PRO A 133 -8.28 -10.22 -0.59
CA PRO A 133 -7.05 -10.89 -0.17
C PRO A 133 -7.27 -11.67 1.14
N PRO A 134 -6.69 -12.87 1.30
CA PRO A 134 -6.79 -13.62 2.54
C PRO A 134 -6.35 -12.78 3.74
N GLY A 135 -7.18 -12.73 4.78
CA GLY A 135 -6.91 -11.95 5.99
C GLY A 135 -7.22 -10.44 5.89
N SER A 136 -7.64 -9.95 4.72
CA SER A 136 -8.19 -8.59 4.61
C SER A 136 -9.55 -8.49 5.29
N ARG A 137 -9.88 -7.29 5.79
CA ARG A 137 -11.18 -6.99 6.39
C ARG A 137 -11.98 -6.09 5.48
N GLY A 138 -13.30 -6.28 5.50
CA GLY A 138 -14.23 -5.35 4.87
C GLY A 138 -14.27 -4.01 5.61
N ILE A 139 -14.80 -3.00 4.93
CA ILE A 139 -14.93 -1.66 5.51
C ILE A 139 -15.94 -1.65 6.68
N ASP A 140 -17.03 -2.44 6.58
CA ASP A 140 -18.02 -2.59 7.66
C ASP A 140 -17.43 -3.24 8.91
N GLU A 141 -16.63 -4.30 8.73
CA GLU A 141 -15.94 -4.97 9.83
C GLU A 141 -14.92 -4.01 10.48
N THR A 142 -14.14 -3.30 9.66
CA THR A 142 -13.17 -2.31 10.11
C THR A 142 -13.86 -1.21 10.94
N LEU A 143 -15.00 -0.72 10.48
CA LEU A 143 -15.79 0.29 11.17
C LEU A 143 -16.39 -0.25 12.47
N ALA A 144 -16.92 -1.47 12.47
CA ALA A 144 -17.46 -2.10 13.67
C ALA A 144 -16.39 -2.24 14.76
N ILE A 145 -15.20 -2.75 14.40
CA ILE A 145 -14.06 -2.86 15.31
C ILE A 145 -13.66 -1.49 15.86
N ALA A 146 -13.55 -0.46 15.00
CA ALA A 146 -13.26 0.90 15.47
C ALA A 146 -14.30 1.35 16.52
N ARG A 147 -15.60 1.19 16.24
CA ARG A 147 -16.68 1.60 17.14
C ARG A 147 -16.70 0.85 18.47
N THR A 148 -16.23 -0.39 18.55
CA THR A 148 -16.13 -1.10 19.84
C THR A 148 -15.15 -0.45 20.84
N ARG A 149 -14.24 0.40 20.35
CA ARG A 149 -13.26 1.12 21.18
C ARG A 149 -13.77 2.48 21.63
N LEU A 150 -14.89 2.95 21.10
CA LEU A 150 -15.38 4.31 21.28
C LEU A 150 -16.63 4.35 22.16
N GLN A 151 -16.63 5.28 23.10
CA GLN A 151 -17.86 5.70 23.80
C GLN A 151 -18.51 6.82 22.99
N ARG A 152 -19.21 6.42 21.92
CA ARG A 152 -19.81 7.35 20.95
C ARG A 152 -20.91 8.19 21.58
N LEU A 153 -21.01 9.44 21.18
CA LEU A 153 -21.97 10.41 21.74
C LEU A 153 -23.13 10.68 20.77
N LEU A 154 -24.34 10.77 21.31
CA LEU A 154 -25.44 11.41 20.59
C LEU A 154 -25.18 12.93 20.51
N PRO A 155 -25.74 13.63 19.50
CA PRO A 155 -25.53 15.08 19.33
C PRO A 155 -25.80 15.91 20.59
N ARG A 156 -26.95 15.70 21.26
CA ARG A 156 -27.23 16.36 22.55
C ARG A 156 -26.24 16.04 23.67
N GLN A 157 -25.69 14.83 23.71
CA GLN A 157 -24.66 14.47 24.70
C GLN A 157 -23.35 15.20 24.43
N ALA A 158 -22.95 15.29 23.16
CA ALA A 158 -21.77 16.07 22.76
C ALA A 158 -21.95 17.55 23.12
N LEU A 159 -23.13 18.14 22.86
CA LEU A 159 -23.42 19.52 23.27
C LEU A 159 -23.38 19.71 24.80
N ALA A 160 -23.86 18.72 25.56
CA ALA A 160 -23.80 18.74 27.01
C ALA A 160 -22.34 18.72 27.51
N GLU A 161 -21.50 17.81 27.00
CA GLU A 161 -20.07 17.75 27.36
C GLU A 161 -19.34 19.05 27.01
N LEU A 162 -19.65 19.67 25.86
CA LEU A 162 -19.04 20.95 25.46
C LEU A 162 -19.40 22.13 26.39
N ARG A 163 -20.49 22.01 27.15
CA ARG A 163 -20.97 23.04 28.09
C ARG A 163 -20.66 22.71 29.54
N ASP A 164 -20.14 21.52 29.80
CA ASP A 164 -19.91 21.02 31.16
C ASP A 164 -18.62 21.60 31.75
N THR A 165 -18.76 22.46 32.75
CA THR A 165 -17.64 23.10 33.47
C THR A 165 -16.98 22.17 34.50
N ASP A 166 -17.58 21.03 34.79
CA ASP A 166 -17.01 20.03 35.70
C ASP A 166 -15.95 19.16 35.02
N ILE A 167 -15.96 19.07 33.69
CA ILE A 167 -14.88 18.44 32.93
C ILE A 167 -13.61 19.31 33.03
N LYS A 168 -12.60 18.83 33.75
CA LYS A 168 -11.35 19.58 34.03
C LYS A 168 -10.29 19.48 32.95
N VAL A 169 -10.60 18.81 31.83
CA VAL A 169 -9.74 18.71 30.65
C VAL A 169 -10.37 19.48 29.49
N PRO A 170 -9.58 19.98 28.53
CA PRO A 170 -10.15 20.64 27.36
C PRO A 170 -11.01 19.66 26.54
N VAL A 171 -12.26 20.09 26.28
CA VAL A 171 -13.21 19.40 25.41
C VAL A 171 -13.22 20.10 24.05
N LEU A 172 -12.92 19.36 22.99
CA LEU A 172 -12.76 19.88 21.65
C LEU A 172 -13.75 19.20 20.71
N LEU A 173 -14.62 19.99 20.08
CA LEU A 173 -15.42 19.52 18.97
C LEU A 173 -14.63 19.71 17.67
N VAL A 174 -14.44 18.64 16.89
CA VAL A 174 -13.58 18.65 15.70
C VAL A 174 -14.36 18.25 14.45
N ASP A 175 -14.43 19.16 13.49
CA ASP A 175 -14.99 18.91 12.17
C ASP A 175 -13.91 18.42 11.22
N ILE A 176 -14.03 17.17 10.76
CA ILE A 176 -13.07 16.56 9.83
C ILE A 176 -13.49 16.64 8.36
N ARG A 177 -14.59 17.36 8.05
CA ARG A 177 -15.14 17.45 6.71
C ARG A 177 -14.33 18.42 5.83
N PRO A 178 -14.19 18.12 4.52
CA PRO A 178 -13.62 19.03 3.55
C PRO A 178 -14.37 20.37 3.51
N ALA A 179 -13.65 21.46 3.18
CA ALA A 179 -14.23 22.80 3.02
C ALA A 179 -15.51 22.83 2.16
N ALA A 180 -15.51 22.14 1.02
CA ALA A 180 -16.69 22.10 0.13
C ALA A 180 -17.95 21.52 0.80
N ALA A 181 -17.79 20.51 1.66
CA ALA A 181 -18.91 19.94 2.41
C ALA A 181 -19.42 20.91 3.48
N ARG A 182 -18.51 21.63 4.15
CA ARG A 182 -18.85 22.65 5.14
C ARG A 182 -19.57 23.85 4.51
N ALA A 183 -19.11 24.32 3.36
CA ALA A 183 -19.78 25.39 2.62
C ALA A 183 -21.22 25.01 2.22
N ALA A 184 -21.43 23.77 1.76
CA ALA A 184 -22.75 23.30 1.33
C ALA A 184 -23.71 23.00 2.51
N GLN A 185 -23.18 22.53 3.64
CA GLN A 185 -23.99 21.99 4.73
C GLN A 185 -24.00 22.87 5.98
N GLY A 186 -23.19 23.92 6.03
CA GLY A 186 -22.89 24.66 7.25
C GLY A 186 -21.95 23.90 8.19
N HIS A 187 -21.61 24.56 9.30
CA HIS A 187 -20.69 24.09 10.33
C HIS A 187 -21.29 24.28 11.73
N ILE A 188 -20.80 23.49 12.70
CA ILE A 188 -21.21 23.65 14.10
C ILE A 188 -20.39 24.81 14.70
N PRO A 189 -21.03 25.85 15.27
CA PRO A 189 -20.31 26.98 15.84
C PRO A 189 -19.34 26.55 16.94
N GLY A 190 -18.12 27.08 16.91
CA GLY A 190 -17.05 26.74 17.85
C GLY A 190 -16.33 25.41 17.58
N ALA A 191 -16.73 24.65 16.56
CA ALA A 191 -15.98 23.47 16.15
C ALA A 191 -14.62 23.85 15.54
N MET A 192 -13.57 23.12 15.93
CA MET A 192 -12.27 23.22 15.30
C MET A 192 -12.28 22.47 13.97
N VAL A 193 -11.95 23.18 12.89
CA VAL A 193 -11.84 22.57 11.57
C VAL A 193 -10.46 21.94 11.42
N ILE A 194 -10.40 20.61 11.40
CA ILE A 194 -9.17 19.84 11.17
C ILE A 194 -9.52 18.71 10.21
N GLU A 195 -9.28 18.91 8.92
CA GLU A 195 -9.66 17.91 7.91
C GLU A 195 -9.02 16.54 8.18
N ARG A 196 -9.73 15.47 7.76
CA ARG A 196 -9.34 14.09 8.07
C ARG A 196 -7.89 13.77 7.68
N ASN A 197 -7.40 14.34 6.59
CA ASN A 197 -6.09 14.07 6.01
C ASN A 197 -4.92 14.55 6.88
N VAL A 198 -5.15 15.45 7.85
CA VAL A 198 -4.09 16.01 8.71
C VAL A 198 -4.26 15.69 10.19
N LEU A 199 -5.33 14.98 10.55
CA LEU A 199 -5.83 14.91 11.93
C LEU A 199 -4.78 14.39 12.92
N GLU A 200 -4.12 13.28 12.61
CA GLU A 200 -3.23 12.57 13.52
C GLU A 200 -2.05 13.45 13.98
N TRP A 201 -1.32 14.06 13.05
CA TRP A 201 -0.14 14.86 13.41
C TRP A 201 -0.49 16.25 13.97
N ARG A 202 -1.69 16.77 13.67
CA ARG A 202 -2.19 17.99 14.32
C ARG A 202 -2.44 17.75 15.81
N PHE A 203 -2.77 16.51 16.21
CA PHE A 203 -3.10 16.16 17.59
C PHE A 203 -2.03 15.36 18.35
N ASP A 204 -1.02 14.77 17.70
CA ASP A 204 0.05 14.04 18.40
C ASP A 204 0.96 15.01 19.19
N PRO A 205 1.03 14.92 20.54
CA PRO A 205 1.92 15.74 21.36
C PRO A 205 3.41 15.68 20.99
N ARG A 206 3.83 14.62 20.29
CA ARG A 206 5.20 14.40 19.83
C ARG A 206 5.49 15.02 18.47
N SER A 207 4.47 15.48 17.75
CA SER A 207 4.67 16.08 16.43
C SER A 207 5.46 17.40 16.55
N VAL A 208 6.54 17.49 15.76
CA VAL A 208 7.45 18.65 15.73
C VAL A 208 6.90 19.77 14.84
N GLU A 209 6.23 19.40 13.74
CA GLU A 209 5.70 20.34 12.76
C GLU A 209 4.18 20.19 12.62
N GLY A 210 3.49 21.33 12.48
CA GLY A 210 2.06 21.32 12.22
C GLY A 210 1.23 20.68 13.35
N ARG A 211 1.69 20.67 14.60
CA ARG A 211 0.87 20.32 15.77
C ARG A 211 -0.05 21.50 16.16
N LEU A 212 -1.19 21.22 16.78
CA LEU A 212 -2.03 22.24 17.41
C LEU A 212 -1.41 22.69 18.74
N ASP A 213 -1.51 23.97 19.07
CA ASP A 213 -0.95 24.50 20.33
C ASP A 213 -1.54 23.80 21.56
N ILE A 214 -2.84 23.47 21.53
CA ILE A 214 -3.53 22.75 22.60
C ILE A 214 -3.14 21.27 22.72
N ALA A 215 -2.58 20.69 21.66
CA ALA A 215 -2.21 19.28 21.58
C ALA A 215 -0.82 19.05 22.18
N THR A 216 -0.58 19.48 23.42
CA THR A 216 0.64 19.23 24.21
C THR A 216 0.45 18.13 25.26
N ARG A 217 -0.73 17.51 25.29
CA ARG A 217 -1.20 16.57 26.31
C ARG A 217 -2.07 15.46 25.70
N TYR A 218 -2.14 14.31 26.36
CA TYR A 218 -2.84 13.11 25.84
C TYR A 218 -4.27 12.93 26.37
N ASP A 219 -4.66 13.67 27.40
CA ASP A 219 -5.96 13.55 28.06
C ASP A 219 -7.03 14.48 27.45
N LEU A 220 -6.75 15.11 26.30
CA LEU A 220 -7.72 15.92 25.57
C LEU A 220 -8.99 15.12 25.25
N ARG A 221 -10.16 15.71 25.55
CA ARG A 221 -11.45 15.13 25.16
C ARG A 221 -11.79 15.58 23.74
N VAL A 222 -11.35 14.81 22.75
CA VAL A 222 -11.56 15.12 21.33
C VAL A 222 -12.82 14.43 20.80
N ILE A 223 -13.86 15.21 20.52
CA ILE A 223 -15.13 14.75 19.97
C ILE A 223 -15.14 15.05 18.46
N VAL A 224 -14.98 14.02 17.65
CA VAL A 224 -14.87 14.14 16.19
C VAL A 224 -16.24 13.99 15.54
N PHE A 225 -16.54 14.79 14.53
CA PHE A 225 -17.71 14.56 13.67
C PHE A 225 -17.38 14.73 12.19
N CYS A 226 -18.12 14.01 11.37
CA CYS A 226 -18.09 14.13 9.92
C CYS A 226 -19.51 14.37 9.39
N HIS A 227 -19.79 13.98 8.14
CA HIS A 227 -21.13 14.15 7.56
C HIS A 227 -22.17 13.30 8.28
N GLU A 228 -21.98 11.99 8.34
CA GLU A 228 -22.99 11.02 8.84
C GLU A 228 -22.47 10.03 9.90
N GLY A 229 -21.31 10.32 10.51
CA GLY A 229 -20.77 9.50 11.60
C GLY A 229 -20.06 8.20 11.15
N TYR A 230 -19.71 8.09 9.86
CA TYR A 230 -18.92 7.00 9.30
C TYR A 230 -17.43 7.24 9.52
N THR A 231 -16.87 8.24 8.82
CA THR A 231 -15.44 8.58 8.86
C THR A 231 -14.97 9.04 10.24
N SER A 232 -15.83 9.67 11.03
CA SER A 232 -15.49 10.17 12.36
C SER A 232 -15.15 9.05 13.34
N SER A 233 -15.81 7.88 13.25
CA SER A 233 -15.48 6.72 14.09
C SER A 233 -14.07 6.21 13.78
N LEU A 234 -13.71 6.10 12.50
CA LEU A 234 -12.37 5.69 12.09
C LEU A 234 -11.31 6.70 12.53
N ALA A 235 -11.63 7.99 12.43
CA ALA A 235 -10.76 9.08 12.84
C ALA A 235 -10.51 9.11 14.35
N ALA A 236 -11.57 8.96 15.17
CA ALA A 236 -11.45 8.89 16.61
C ALA A 236 -10.64 7.66 17.05
N ALA A 237 -10.82 6.50 16.40
CA ALA A 237 -10.00 5.32 16.67
C ALA A 237 -8.52 5.54 16.33
N ALA A 238 -8.22 6.22 15.21
CA ALA A 238 -6.85 6.58 14.84
C ALA A 238 -6.20 7.55 15.85
N LEU A 239 -6.98 8.49 16.41
CA LEU A 239 -6.52 9.35 17.51
C LEU A 239 -6.21 8.55 18.77
N GLN A 240 -7.03 7.54 19.10
CA GLN A 240 -6.71 6.63 20.20
C GLN A 240 -5.43 5.82 19.93
N ASP A 241 -5.16 5.42 18.68
CA ASP A 241 -3.93 4.68 18.31
C ASP A 241 -2.65 5.48 18.57
N ILE A 242 -2.71 6.81 18.50
CA ILE A 242 -1.58 7.70 18.85
C ILE A 242 -1.58 8.13 20.32
N GLY A 243 -2.47 7.58 21.15
CA GLY A 243 -2.48 7.76 22.60
C GLY A 243 -3.53 8.71 23.15
N LEU A 244 -4.37 9.34 22.31
CA LEU A 244 -5.47 10.21 22.75
C LEU A 244 -6.69 9.37 23.12
N LEU A 245 -6.60 8.65 24.24
CA LEU A 245 -7.59 7.64 24.65
C LEU A 245 -8.99 8.19 24.89
N ASN A 246 -9.11 9.50 25.18
CA ASN A 246 -10.38 10.18 25.39
C ASN A 246 -11.07 10.61 24.08
N ALA A 247 -10.48 10.34 22.92
CA ALA A 247 -11.08 10.65 21.63
C ALA A 247 -12.34 9.77 21.37
N THR A 248 -13.39 10.40 20.84
CA THR A 248 -14.65 9.75 20.47
C THR A 248 -15.30 10.46 19.28
N ASP A 249 -16.47 10.00 18.84
CA ASP A 249 -17.22 10.60 17.75
C ASP A 249 -18.70 10.85 18.05
N ILE A 250 -19.32 11.69 17.20
CA ILE A 250 -20.77 11.93 17.20
C ILE A 250 -21.47 10.91 16.30
N VAL A 251 -22.45 10.19 16.88
CA VAL A 251 -23.34 9.30 16.15
C VAL A 251 -24.14 10.09 15.13
N GLY A 252 -24.05 9.69 13.85
CA GLY A 252 -24.78 10.32 12.75
C GLY A 252 -24.21 11.67 12.28
N GLY A 253 -23.06 12.11 12.81
CA GLY A 253 -22.37 13.32 12.35
C GLY A 253 -23.20 14.60 12.40
N ILE A 254 -22.94 15.52 11.47
CA ILE A 254 -23.69 16.78 11.40
C ILE A 254 -25.15 16.58 10.94
N GLU A 255 -25.46 15.52 10.19
CA GLU A 255 -26.85 15.25 9.79
C GLU A 255 -27.73 14.96 11.01
N ALA A 256 -27.27 14.11 11.93
CA ALA A 256 -27.98 13.86 13.17
C ALA A 256 -28.02 15.12 14.07
N TRP A 257 -26.94 15.89 14.10
CA TRP A 257 -26.90 17.17 14.83
C TRP A 257 -28.00 18.14 14.38
N LYS A 258 -28.15 18.30 13.05
CA LYS A 258 -29.23 19.12 12.46
C LYS A 258 -30.61 18.53 12.72
N ALA A 259 -30.76 17.21 12.59
CA ALA A 259 -32.02 16.53 12.82
C ALA A 259 -32.54 16.73 14.26
N GLU A 260 -31.63 16.89 15.22
CA GLU A 260 -31.97 17.22 16.61
C GLU A 260 -32.27 18.71 16.86
N GLY A 261 -32.19 19.56 15.83
CA GLY A 261 -32.44 21.00 15.89
C GLY A 261 -31.31 21.80 16.56
N LEU A 262 -30.08 21.25 16.58
CA LEU A 262 -28.95 21.90 17.23
C LEU A 262 -28.30 22.97 16.34
N PRO A 263 -27.57 23.94 16.91
CA PRO A 263 -27.06 25.10 16.17
C PRO A 263 -26.10 24.72 15.02
N VAL A 264 -26.32 25.33 13.86
CA VAL A 264 -25.46 25.26 12.67
C VAL A 264 -25.42 26.63 12.01
N GLU A 265 -24.24 27.05 11.55
CA GLU A 265 -24.03 28.31 10.82
C GLU A 265 -23.58 28.03 9.39
N MET A 266 -24.07 28.84 8.45
CA MET A 266 -23.57 28.83 7.07
C MET A 266 -22.31 29.70 7.01
N GLU A 267 -21.33 29.26 6.22
CA GLU A 267 -20.13 30.06 5.95
C GLU A 267 -20.55 31.27 5.10
N SER A 268 -20.41 32.48 5.64
CA SER A 268 -20.77 33.75 5.00
C SER A 268 -19.67 34.28 4.09
#